data_AF-A0A0B7FXR1-F1
#
_entry.id   AF-A0A0B7FXR1-F1
#
_cell.length_a   1.000
_cell.length_b   1.000
_cell.length_c   1.000
_cell.angle_alpha   90.00
_cell.angle_beta   90.00
_cell.angle_gamma   90.00
#
_symmetry.space_group_name_H-M   'P 1'
#
loop_
_entity.id
_entity.type
_entity.pdbx_description
1 polymer ?
#
loop_
_entity_poly.entity_id
_entity_poly.type
_entity_poly.pdbx_seq_one_letter_code
_entity_poly.pdbx_strand_id
1 'polypeptide(L)'
;MVHRTEETITTLKLISNRTKTSECINTQNPYGFHLSDGVIYQYSTGAEYHDMWATFDWNLAPGSTTDYNVTALECSKTEVFGIEPYAGGVSTGDIGVAAMKYLNPQMQKFSFHKAWFFFSDNVQHVLINGVVSNTTAPVYSNLDQRLHKGPIYVGEDEVAEGNYSNVNSLWHSGTGYIFPEPQATKIWLNAGNKTGKWKDIGTSTQPAYTTDMFAASIIHDTSDLGAPIEYSIFPATGSNEEFKTKASNSTVKTIVNDEVVSAAIDSKGGVMGAAFWAEGGGSVRVPTMGFTVHVDRAIVLIIKYTGEQSGEVYLADPAHGTGVVKVRLEKLVAGSKHKRRRNDRRLLGHAGSELHVGARHYNDSGTTNGVILVDFELPIGGMAGSGVTKKFTCDWCH
;
A
#
# COMPACT_ATOMS: atom_id res chain seq x y z
N MET A 1 5.32 -4.20 9.88
CA MET A 1 4.36 -3.30 10.56
C MET A 1 3.30 -4.14 11.26
N VAL A 2 2.75 -3.69 12.38
CA VAL A 2 1.58 -4.31 13.01
C VAL A 2 0.53 -3.24 13.24
N HIS A 3 -0.65 -3.42 12.67
CA HIS A 3 -1.81 -2.57 12.91
C HIS A 3 -2.77 -3.31 13.83
N ARG A 4 -3.17 -2.66 14.93
CA ARG A 4 -4.07 -3.24 15.92
C ARG A 4 -5.27 -2.33 16.11
N THR A 5 -6.44 -2.93 16.12
CA THR A 5 -7.70 -2.30 16.51
C THR A 5 -8.31 -3.08 17.67
N GLU A 6 -9.48 -2.68 18.14
CA GLU A 6 -10.22 -3.48 19.12
C GLU A 6 -10.72 -4.82 18.55
N GLU A 7 -10.83 -4.92 17.22
CA GLU A 7 -11.41 -6.07 16.52
C GLU A 7 -10.36 -6.96 15.86
N THR A 8 -9.19 -6.40 15.52
CA THR A 8 -8.23 -7.06 14.63
C THR A 8 -6.76 -6.81 14.98
N ILE A 9 -5.94 -7.80 14.60
CA ILE A 9 -4.49 -7.65 14.48
C ILE A 9 -4.11 -7.96 13.04
N THR A 10 -3.59 -6.98 12.33
CA THR A 10 -3.00 -7.18 11.01
C THR A 10 -1.49 -7.05 11.10
N THR A 11 -0.78 -8.09 10.67
CA THR A 11 0.68 -8.07 10.57
C THR A 11 1.08 -7.94 9.12
N LEU A 12 2.11 -7.13 8.85
CA LEU A 12 2.69 -6.95 7.52
C LEU A 12 4.19 -7.19 7.61
N LYS A 13 4.69 -8.17 6.85
CA LYS A 13 6.12 -8.48 6.74
C LYS A 13 6.66 -8.00 5.40
N LEU A 14 7.70 -7.17 5.48
CA LEU A 14 8.39 -6.58 4.34
C LEU A 14 9.82 -7.13 4.25
N ILE A 15 10.43 -7.01 3.09
CA ILE A 15 11.83 -7.32 2.85
C ILE A 15 12.57 -6.10 2.29
N SER A 16 13.84 -5.96 2.67
CA SER A 16 14.76 -4.96 2.12
C SER A 16 16.18 -5.52 2.08
N ASN A 17 17.15 -4.76 1.56
CA ASN A 17 18.57 -5.09 1.71
C ASN A 17 19.10 -5.14 3.15
N ARG A 18 18.30 -4.73 4.14
CA ARG A 18 18.63 -4.80 5.57
C ARG A 18 18.08 -6.06 6.23
N THR A 19 17.14 -6.75 5.59
CA THR A 19 16.45 -7.91 6.16
C THR A 19 16.53 -9.09 5.20
N LYS A 20 16.32 -10.28 5.75
CA LYS A 20 16.25 -11.51 4.97
C LYS A 20 14.81 -11.92 4.73
N THR A 21 14.60 -12.76 3.74
CA THR A 21 13.44 -13.66 3.66
C THR A 21 13.37 -14.54 4.93
N SER A 22 12.43 -15.48 5.00
CA SER A 22 12.39 -16.41 6.14
C SER A 22 13.58 -17.36 6.14
N GLU A 23 13.96 -17.78 7.34
CA GLU A 23 15.05 -18.73 7.54
C GLU A 23 14.57 -20.17 7.24
N CYS A 24 15.48 -21.00 6.75
CA CYS A 24 15.36 -22.45 6.79
C CYS A 24 16.51 -23.01 7.62
N ILE A 25 16.19 -23.58 8.79
CA ILE A 25 17.19 -24.12 9.73
C ILE A 25 16.76 -25.54 10.12
N ASN A 26 17.72 -26.45 10.17
CA ASN A 26 17.47 -27.86 10.50
C ASN A 26 16.38 -28.49 9.63
N THR A 27 16.36 -28.18 8.33
CA THR A 27 15.36 -28.64 7.34
C THR A 27 13.92 -28.18 7.59
N GLN A 28 13.71 -27.25 8.52
CA GLN A 28 12.39 -26.67 8.80
C GLN A 28 12.18 -25.39 7.99
N ASN A 29 10.96 -25.20 7.49
CA ASN A 29 10.55 -24.08 6.64
C ASN A 29 11.28 -23.99 5.27
N PRO A 30 11.49 -25.11 4.53
CA PRO A 30 12.18 -25.09 3.23
C PRO A 30 11.45 -24.26 2.16
N TYR A 31 10.14 -24.04 2.32
CA TYR A 31 9.32 -23.34 1.34
C TYR A 31 9.02 -21.88 1.71
N GLY A 32 9.55 -21.38 2.82
CA GLY A 32 9.22 -20.07 3.40
C GLY A 32 9.75 -18.83 2.67
N PHE A 33 10.16 -18.94 1.41
CA PHE A 33 10.77 -17.85 0.65
C PHE A 33 9.84 -16.63 0.55
N HIS A 34 8.63 -16.84 0.02
CA HIS A 34 7.65 -15.78 -0.22
C HIS A 34 7.00 -15.20 1.05
N LEU A 35 7.34 -15.72 2.24
CA LEU A 35 6.83 -15.22 3.51
C LEU A 35 7.32 -13.81 3.88
N SER A 36 8.04 -13.11 2.99
CA SER A 36 8.54 -11.75 3.21
C SER A 36 8.18 -10.78 2.08
N ASP A 37 7.39 -11.24 1.11
CA ASP A 37 7.10 -10.52 -0.14
C ASP A 37 5.90 -9.59 0.03
N GLY A 38 5.84 -8.88 1.16
CA GLY A 38 4.68 -8.04 1.53
C GLY A 38 3.52 -8.84 2.12
N VAL A 39 3.84 -9.86 2.92
CA VAL A 39 2.84 -10.80 3.46
C VAL A 39 2.01 -10.17 4.56
N ILE A 40 0.69 -10.36 4.48
CA ILE A 40 -0.30 -9.88 5.43
C ILE A 40 -1.04 -11.03 6.10
N TYR A 41 -0.96 -11.13 7.42
CA TYR A 41 -1.86 -11.99 8.19
C TYR A 41 -2.87 -11.13 8.95
N GLN A 42 -4.15 -11.45 8.79
CA GLN A 42 -5.27 -10.72 9.40
C GLN A 42 -6.00 -11.61 10.41
N TYR A 43 -5.88 -11.28 11.69
CA TYR A 43 -6.50 -12.01 12.77
C TYR A 43 -7.67 -11.21 13.33
N SER A 44 -8.87 -11.77 13.30
CA SER A 44 -10.05 -11.23 14.00
C SER A 44 -10.50 -12.17 15.13
N THR A 45 -10.32 -13.48 14.91
CA THR A 45 -10.61 -14.57 15.86
C THR A 45 -9.33 -15.18 16.44
N GLY A 46 -8.20 -15.03 15.73
CA GLY A 46 -6.91 -15.63 16.09
C GLY A 46 -6.69 -17.03 15.50
N ALA A 47 -7.73 -17.64 14.90
CA ALA A 47 -7.68 -18.99 14.38
C ALA A 47 -7.53 -19.07 12.84
N GLU A 48 -7.53 -17.94 12.13
CA GLU A 48 -7.60 -17.87 10.66
C GLU A 48 -6.48 -18.66 9.96
N TYR A 49 -5.29 -18.71 10.58
CA TYR A 49 -4.09 -19.34 10.05
C TYR A 49 -3.59 -20.53 10.91
N HIS A 50 -4.47 -21.08 11.77
CA HIS A 50 -4.09 -22.10 12.74
C HIS A 50 -3.84 -23.47 12.08
N ASP A 51 -2.68 -24.08 12.36
CA ASP A 51 -2.31 -25.45 11.98
C ASP A 51 -2.48 -25.85 10.50
N MET A 52 -2.47 -24.89 9.57
CA MET A 52 -2.69 -25.16 8.14
C MET A 52 -1.42 -25.20 7.27
N TRP A 53 -0.24 -25.00 7.85
CA TRP A 53 1.00 -24.79 7.09
C TRP A 53 1.40 -25.97 6.20
N ALA A 54 1.02 -27.21 6.59
CA ALA A 54 1.25 -28.38 5.76
C ALA A 54 0.44 -28.38 4.46
N THR A 55 -0.70 -27.70 4.43
CA THR A 55 -1.62 -27.62 3.28
C THR A 55 -1.53 -26.28 2.53
N PHE A 56 -0.66 -25.39 2.99
CA PHE A 56 -0.45 -24.06 2.44
C PHE A 56 0.27 -24.12 1.08
N ASP A 57 -0.25 -23.43 0.08
CA ASP A 57 0.47 -23.12 -1.13
C ASP A 57 1.42 -21.96 -0.87
N TRP A 58 2.71 -22.30 -0.79
CA TRP A 58 3.79 -21.38 -0.45
C TRP A 58 4.07 -20.32 -1.52
N ASN A 59 3.52 -20.46 -2.73
CA ASN A 59 3.55 -19.41 -3.76
C ASN A 59 2.43 -18.37 -3.58
N LEU A 60 1.43 -18.64 -2.74
CA LEU A 60 0.23 -17.81 -2.60
C LEU A 60 0.14 -17.19 -1.20
N ALA A 61 1.28 -16.73 -0.66
CA ALA A 61 1.31 -16.18 0.68
C ALA A 61 0.35 -14.97 0.79
N PRO A 62 -0.53 -14.89 1.80
CA PRO A 62 -1.52 -13.82 1.93
C PRO A 62 -0.89 -12.43 1.81
N GLY A 63 -1.47 -11.54 1.00
CA GLY A 63 -0.97 -10.18 0.76
C GLY A 63 0.17 -10.05 -0.25
N SER A 64 0.90 -11.13 -0.58
CA SER A 64 2.04 -11.08 -1.50
C SER A 64 1.62 -10.84 -2.96
N THR A 65 2.58 -10.45 -3.78
CA THR A 65 2.46 -10.44 -5.24
C THR A 65 3.57 -11.31 -5.80
N THR A 66 3.25 -12.28 -6.65
CA THR A 66 4.15 -13.38 -7.04
C THR A 66 3.98 -13.78 -8.50
N ASP A 67 5.09 -14.06 -9.19
CA ASP A 67 5.10 -14.88 -10.40
C ASP A 67 4.99 -16.37 -9.99
N TYR A 68 3.84 -16.97 -10.26
CA TYR A 68 3.45 -18.22 -9.62
C TYR A 68 4.33 -19.39 -10.01
N ASN A 69 4.87 -20.09 -9.01
CA ASN A 69 5.66 -21.32 -9.16
C ASN A 69 6.92 -21.15 -10.02
N VAL A 70 7.51 -19.95 -10.03
CA VAL A 70 8.80 -19.69 -10.70
C VAL A 70 9.95 -19.79 -9.71
N THR A 71 9.81 -19.18 -8.53
CA THR A 71 10.89 -19.15 -7.55
C THR A 71 11.07 -20.52 -6.91
N ALA A 72 12.30 -21.01 -6.86
CA ALA A 72 12.60 -22.30 -6.27
C ALA A 72 12.36 -22.27 -4.75
N LEU A 73 11.47 -23.14 -4.29
CA LEU A 73 11.14 -23.32 -2.89
C LEU A 73 11.90 -24.53 -2.32
N GLU A 74 13.11 -24.26 -1.83
CA GLU A 74 13.96 -25.25 -1.18
C GLU A 74 14.84 -24.60 -0.10
N CYS A 75 15.24 -25.37 0.91
CA CYS A 75 15.95 -24.87 2.09
C CYS A 75 17.21 -24.06 1.77
N SER A 76 17.99 -24.47 0.75
CA SER A 76 19.20 -23.79 0.25
C SER A 76 18.95 -22.42 -0.36
N LYS A 77 17.70 -22.08 -0.65
CA LYS A 77 17.27 -20.87 -1.36
C LYS A 77 16.29 -20.03 -0.54
N THR A 78 15.74 -20.57 0.55
CA THR A 78 14.75 -19.89 1.38
C THR A 78 15.30 -18.60 1.98
N GLU A 79 16.50 -18.63 2.56
CA GLU A 79 17.08 -17.52 3.33
C GLU A 79 18.05 -16.69 2.47
N VAL A 80 17.61 -15.49 2.08
CA VAL A 80 18.41 -14.54 1.30
C VAL A 80 18.09 -13.11 1.73
N PHE A 81 19.06 -12.21 1.63
CA PHE A 81 18.80 -10.78 1.80
C PHE A 81 17.94 -10.24 0.66
N GLY A 82 17.07 -9.27 0.96
CA GLY A 82 16.43 -8.48 -0.09
C GLY A 82 17.44 -7.66 -0.89
N ILE A 83 16.98 -7.09 -2.00
CA ILE A 83 17.82 -6.22 -2.85
C ILE A 83 17.46 -4.76 -2.66
N GLU A 84 16.16 -4.45 -2.64
CA GLU A 84 15.68 -3.07 -2.59
C GLU A 84 15.89 -2.44 -1.21
N PRO A 85 16.40 -1.20 -1.13
CA PRO A 85 16.48 -0.49 0.15
C PRO A 85 15.12 0.03 0.60
N TYR A 86 14.20 0.35 -0.33
CA TYR A 86 12.94 1.00 -0.02
C TYR A 86 11.93 -0.01 0.56
N ALA A 87 11.92 -0.16 1.88
CA ALA A 87 10.88 -0.89 2.59
C ALA A 87 10.74 -0.38 4.03
N GLY A 88 9.55 0.08 4.39
CA GLY A 88 9.32 0.75 5.66
C GLY A 88 7.90 1.30 5.79
N GLY A 89 7.68 2.11 6.82
CA GLY A 89 6.38 2.70 7.07
C GLY A 89 6.41 3.81 8.11
N VAL A 90 5.34 4.60 8.14
CA VAL A 90 5.09 5.67 9.10
C VAL A 90 3.75 5.46 9.79
N SER A 91 3.60 5.95 11.02
CA SER A 91 2.37 5.80 11.79
C SER A 91 2.05 7.06 12.58
N THR A 92 0.76 7.32 12.77
CA THR A 92 0.20 8.33 13.69
C THR A 92 -0.17 7.73 15.06
N GLY A 93 0.11 6.44 15.27
CA GLY A 93 -0.37 5.64 16.40
C GLY A 93 -1.56 4.75 16.03
N ASP A 94 -2.60 5.34 15.42
CA ASP A 94 -3.85 4.69 15.00
C ASP A 94 -3.94 4.41 13.49
N ILE A 95 -3.28 5.24 12.68
CA ILE A 95 -3.21 5.13 11.22
C ILE A 95 -1.78 4.76 10.84
N GLY A 96 -1.63 4.00 9.75
CA GLY A 96 -0.33 3.57 9.24
C GLY A 96 -0.26 3.61 7.73
N VAL A 97 0.92 3.92 7.20
CA VAL A 97 1.25 3.74 5.79
C VAL A 97 2.56 2.96 5.72
N ALA A 98 2.55 1.84 5.02
CA ALA A 98 3.73 1.05 4.73
C ALA A 98 3.93 0.96 3.22
N ALA A 99 5.16 0.80 2.78
CA ALA A 99 5.48 0.66 1.38
C ALA A 99 6.75 -0.16 1.18
N MET A 100 6.81 -0.87 0.05
CA MET A 100 7.93 -1.72 -0.32
C MET A 100 8.13 -1.69 -1.82
N LYS A 101 9.37 -1.46 -2.24
CA LYS A 101 9.86 -1.91 -3.55
C LYS A 101 10.38 -3.32 -3.38
N TYR A 102 9.97 -4.21 -4.27
CA TYR A 102 10.42 -5.58 -4.26
C TYR A 102 11.12 -5.89 -5.57
N LEU A 103 12.27 -6.55 -5.46
CA LEU A 103 12.94 -7.25 -6.55
C LEU A 103 13.27 -8.64 -6.03
N ASN A 104 12.81 -9.68 -6.74
CA ASN A 104 13.00 -11.06 -6.35
C ASN A 104 14.50 -11.34 -6.12
N PRO A 105 14.94 -11.67 -4.89
CA PRO A 105 16.35 -11.74 -4.57
C PRO A 105 17.08 -12.96 -5.16
N GLN A 106 16.36 -14.02 -5.58
CA GLN A 106 16.98 -15.18 -6.21
C GLN A 106 17.22 -14.98 -7.71
N MET A 107 16.18 -14.56 -8.43
CA MET A 107 16.18 -14.55 -9.89
C MET A 107 16.31 -13.15 -10.50
N GLN A 108 15.91 -12.11 -9.76
CA GLN A 108 15.91 -10.71 -10.22
C GLN A 108 15.14 -10.50 -11.54
N LYS A 109 14.12 -11.32 -11.77
CA LYS A 109 13.26 -11.27 -12.96
C LYS A 109 11.85 -10.78 -12.67
N PHE A 110 11.53 -10.54 -11.39
CA PHE A 110 10.21 -10.17 -10.94
C PHE A 110 10.31 -9.05 -9.92
N SER A 111 9.58 -7.96 -10.13
CA SER A 111 9.58 -6.77 -9.27
C SER A 111 8.19 -6.16 -9.18
N PHE A 112 7.94 -5.41 -8.11
CA PHE A 112 6.73 -4.61 -7.94
C PHE A 112 6.96 -3.49 -6.92
N HIS A 113 6.10 -2.49 -6.95
CA HIS A 113 5.90 -1.56 -5.85
C HIS A 113 4.55 -1.83 -5.19
N LYS A 114 4.52 -1.83 -3.86
CA LYS A 114 3.29 -2.04 -3.11
C LYS A 114 3.22 -1.14 -1.90
N ALA A 115 2.10 -0.44 -1.75
CA ALA A 115 1.79 0.41 -0.61
C ALA A 115 0.53 -0.09 0.09
N TRP A 116 0.56 -0.04 1.42
CA TRP A 116 -0.51 -0.44 2.31
C TRP A 116 -0.89 0.73 3.21
N PHE A 117 -2.18 1.05 3.21
CA PHE A 117 -2.75 2.13 4.00
C PHE A 117 -3.69 1.51 5.02
N PHE A 118 -3.46 1.79 6.30
CA PHE A 118 -4.28 1.34 7.42
C PHE A 118 -4.99 2.57 7.97
N PHE A 119 -6.23 2.80 7.53
CA PHE A 119 -7.02 3.96 7.90
C PHE A 119 -7.88 3.71 9.15
N SER A 120 -8.53 4.77 9.61
CA SER A 120 -9.57 4.69 10.65
C SER A 120 -10.71 3.77 10.23
N ASP A 121 -11.57 3.43 11.21
CA ASP A 121 -12.74 2.56 11.01
C ASP A 121 -12.37 1.12 10.58
N ASN A 122 -11.12 0.71 10.85
CA ASN A 122 -10.58 -0.62 10.53
C ASN A 122 -10.77 -0.94 9.04
N VAL A 123 -10.36 0.01 8.17
CA VAL A 123 -10.34 -0.16 6.72
C VAL A 123 -8.90 -0.07 6.23
N GLN A 124 -8.52 -1.03 5.39
CA GLN A 124 -7.21 -1.04 4.75
C GLN A 124 -7.37 -0.79 3.27
N HIS A 125 -6.33 -0.25 2.66
CA HIS A 125 -6.29 -0.03 1.22
C HIS A 125 -4.90 -0.39 0.70
N VAL A 126 -4.85 -0.96 -0.50
CA VAL A 126 -3.63 -1.49 -1.07
C VAL A 126 -3.50 -1.00 -2.50
N LEU A 127 -2.34 -0.45 -2.80
CA LEU A 127 -1.95 0.02 -4.12
C LEU A 127 -0.74 -0.77 -4.60
N ILE A 128 -0.82 -1.30 -5.81
CA ILE A 128 0.23 -2.06 -6.46
C ILE A 128 0.51 -1.42 -7.82
N ASN A 129 1.77 -1.20 -8.16
CA ASN A 129 2.18 -0.76 -9.49
C ASN A 129 3.59 -1.25 -9.81
N GLY A 130 4.11 -0.90 -10.99
CA GLY A 130 5.48 -1.23 -11.37
C GLY A 130 5.75 -2.72 -11.41
N VAL A 131 4.72 -3.54 -11.67
CA VAL A 131 4.85 -4.98 -11.73
C VAL A 131 5.55 -5.35 -13.03
N VAL A 132 6.66 -6.06 -12.93
CA VAL A 132 7.46 -6.52 -14.06
C VAL A 132 7.78 -7.99 -13.83
N SER A 133 7.62 -8.82 -14.86
CA SER A 133 8.00 -10.23 -14.85
C SER A 133 8.63 -10.63 -16.17
N ASN A 134 9.86 -11.13 -16.14
CA ASN A 134 10.57 -11.68 -17.30
C ASN A 134 10.46 -13.22 -17.35
N THR A 135 9.28 -13.73 -16.99
CA THR A 135 8.95 -15.15 -16.93
C THR A 135 7.67 -15.40 -17.73
N THR A 136 7.34 -16.67 -18.00
CA THR A 136 6.09 -17.04 -18.68
C THR A 136 4.97 -17.41 -17.72
N ALA A 137 5.21 -17.30 -16.41
CA ALA A 137 4.24 -17.69 -15.41
C ALA A 137 3.17 -16.60 -15.22
N PRO A 138 1.95 -16.98 -14.82
CA PRO A 138 0.95 -16.00 -14.41
C PRO A 138 1.43 -15.26 -13.15
N VAL A 139 1.07 -13.98 -13.06
CA VAL A 139 1.33 -13.15 -11.89
C VAL A 139 0.04 -13.00 -11.10
N TYR A 140 0.16 -13.19 -9.79
CA TYR A 140 -0.95 -13.05 -8.84
C TYR A 140 -0.64 -12.01 -7.79
N SER A 141 -1.66 -11.23 -7.40
CA SER A 141 -1.68 -10.56 -6.10
C SER A 141 -2.59 -11.33 -5.18
N ASN A 142 -2.01 -12.01 -4.21
CA ASN A 142 -2.68 -12.96 -3.33
C ASN A 142 -3.43 -12.17 -2.26
N LEU A 143 -4.77 -12.21 -2.29
CA LEU A 143 -5.60 -11.48 -1.32
C LEU A 143 -5.53 -12.18 0.03
N ASP A 144 -5.74 -13.49 0.01
CA ASP A 144 -5.72 -14.32 1.21
C ASP A 144 -5.46 -15.78 0.90
N GLN A 145 -5.02 -16.48 1.95
CA GLN A 145 -4.94 -17.93 2.01
C GLN A 145 -5.06 -18.35 3.47
N ARG A 146 -6.24 -18.84 3.86
CA ARG A 146 -6.64 -19.10 5.25
C ARG A 146 -7.51 -20.34 5.37
N LEU A 147 -7.83 -20.76 6.59
CA LEU A 147 -8.83 -21.78 6.82
C LEU A 147 -10.18 -21.35 6.23
N HIS A 148 -10.82 -22.25 5.49
CA HIS A 148 -12.15 -22.01 4.94
C HIS A 148 -13.21 -22.14 6.05
N LYS A 149 -14.09 -21.13 6.15
CA LYS A 149 -15.21 -21.12 7.09
C LYS A 149 -16.41 -20.35 6.52
N GLY A 150 -17.55 -21.03 6.43
CA GLY A 150 -18.79 -20.40 5.96
C GLY A 150 -18.80 -20.11 4.45
N PRO A 151 -19.82 -19.38 3.97
CA PRO A 151 -19.98 -19.09 2.55
C PRO A 151 -18.92 -18.10 2.03
N ILE A 152 -18.67 -18.17 0.72
CA ILE A 152 -17.86 -17.22 -0.03
C ILE A 152 -18.79 -16.46 -0.95
N TYR A 153 -18.72 -15.12 -0.95
CA TYR A 153 -19.50 -14.29 -1.87
C TYR A 153 -18.57 -13.56 -2.85
N VAL A 154 -18.89 -13.64 -4.13
CA VAL A 154 -18.29 -12.80 -5.19
C VAL A 154 -19.41 -11.92 -5.73
N GLY A 155 -19.39 -10.63 -5.42
CA GLY A 155 -20.54 -9.76 -5.64
C GLY A 155 -21.75 -10.19 -4.78
N GLU A 156 -22.87 -10.43 -5.45
CA GLU A 156 -24.10 -10.94 -4.83
C GLU A 156 -24.16 -12.47 -4.79
N ASP A 157 -23.30 -13.15 -5.54
CA ASP A 157 -23.39 -14.59 -5.74
C ASP A 157 -22.59 -15.36 -4.68
N GLU A 158 -23.24 -16.34 -4.05
CA GLU A 158 -22.57 -17.34 -3.24
C GLU A 158 -21.87 -18.35 -4.15
N VAL A 159 -20.58 -18.60 -3.90
CA VAL A 159 -19.74 -19.42 -4.75
C VAL A 159 -18.89 -20.39 -3.93
N ALA A 160 -18.32 -21.41 -4.60
CA ALA A 160 -17.43 -22.38 -3.97
C ALA A 160 -15.96 -22.17 -4.41
N GLU A 161 -15.69 -22.21 -5.72
CA GLU A 161 -14.38 -21.98 -6.31
C GLU A 161 -14.52 -21.60 -7.79
N GLY A 162 -13.48 -21.05 -8.39
CA GLY A 162 -13.46 -20.78 -9.83
C GLY A 162 -12.68 -19.52 -10.22
N ASN A 163 -12.80 -19.15 -11.50
CA ASN A 163 -12.26 -17.91 -12.03
C ASN A 163 -13.40 -16.94 -12.33
N TYR A 164 -13.29 -15.72 -11.82
CA TYR A 164 -14.29 -14.67 -11.95
C TYR A 164 -13.68 -13.45 -12.63
N SER A 165 -14.46 -12.72 -13.41
CA SER A 165 -14.04 -11.50 -14.11
C SER A 165 -14.98 -10.36 -13.78
N ASN A 166 -14.50 -9.11 -13.86
CA ASN A 166 -15.26 -7.92 -13.49
C ASN A 166 -15.79 -7.98 -12.05
N VAL A 167 -14.98 -8.53 -11.15
CA VAL A 167 -15.34 -8.66 -9.73
C VAL A 167 -15.27 -7.28 -9.08
N ASN A 168 -16.37 -6.83 -8.46
CA ASN A 168 -16.43 -5.59 -7.71
C ASN A 168 -16.23 -5.80 -6.19
N SER A 169 -16.51 -6.99 -5.69
CA SER A 169 -16.40 -7.34 -4.29
C SER A 169 -16.23 -8.84 -4.07
N LEU A 170 -15.53 -9.19 -2.99
CA LEU A 170 -15.36 -10.55 -2.50
C LEU A 170 -15.51 -10.53 -0.97
N TRP A 171 -16.24 -11.47 -0.39
CA TRP A 171 -16.30 -11.63 1.07
C TRP A 171 -16.14 -13.08 1.47
N HIS A 172 -15.33 -13.32 2.50
CA HIS A 172 -15.17 -14.63 3.12
C HIS A 172 -14.79 -14.50 4.59
N SER A 173 -15.45 -15.28 5.45
CA SER A 173 -15.08 -15.53 6.86
C SER A 173 -14.60 -14.29 7.63
N GLY A 174 -15.37 -13.20 7.60
CA GLY A 174 -15.03 -12.01 8.37
C GLY A 174 -14.19 -10.96 7.62
N THR A 175 -13.83 -11.19 6.36
CA THR A 175 -12.99 -10.27 5.58
C THR A 175 -13.60 -10.01 4.22
N GLY A 176 -13.92 -8.73 3.98
CA GLY A 176 -14.40 -8.25 2.70
C GLY A 176 -13.33 -7.52 1.89
N TYR A 177 -13.47 -7.55 0.57
CA TYR A 177 -12.60 -6.90 -0.39
C TYR A 177 -13.44 -6.12 -1.38
N ILE A 178 -13.06 -4.88 -1.69
CA ILE A 178 -13.68 -4.06 -2.74
C ILE A 178 -12.66 -3.77 -3.82
N PHE A 179 -13.09 -3.91 -5.08
CA PHE A 179 -12.29 -3.62 -6.26
C PHE A 179 -13.02 -2.57 -7.13
N PRO A 180 -12.33 -1.52 -7.59
CA PRO A 180 -12.95 -0.51 -8.43
C PRO A 180 -13.34 -1.04 -9.80
N GLU A 181 -14.56 -0.72 -10.26
CA GLU A 181 -15.09 -1.17 -11.56
C GLU A 181 -14.18 -0.87 -12.76
N PRO A 182 -13.51 0.30 -12.86
CA PRO A 182 -12.61 0.58 -13.98
C PRO A 182 -11.45 -0.41 -14.15
N GLN A 183 -11.08 -1.15 -13.09
CA GLN A 183 -9.99 -2.13 -13.10
C GLN A 183 -10.37 -3.46 -13.77
N ALA A 184 -11.66 -3.77 -13.93
CA ALA A 184 -12.14 -5.04 -14.50
C ALA A 184 -11.50 -6.28 -13.82
N THR A 185 -11.38 -6.25 -12.49
CA THR A 185 -10.62 -7.24 -11.70
C THR A 185 -11.02 -8.68 -12.01
N LYS A 186 -10.00 -9.52 -12.24
CA LYS A 186 -10.14 -10.97 -12.37
C LYS A 186 -9.67 -11.64 -11.08
N ILE A 187 -10.46 -12.56 -10.53
CA ILE A 187 -10.14 -13.31 -9.31
C ILE A 187 -10.02 -14.79 -9.65
N TRP A 188 -8.93 -15.40 -9.22
CA TRP A 188 -8.83 -16.85 -9.05
C TRP A 188 -9.18 -17.20 -7.61
N LEU A 189 -10.25 -17.96 -7.43
CA LEU A 189 -10.74 -18.45 -6.16
C LEU A 189 -10.53 -19.97 -6.11
N ASN A 190 -9.89 -20.44 -5.06
CA ASN A 190 -9.73 -21.86 -4.80
C ASN A 190 -10.07 -22.18 -3.35
N ALA A 191 -11.04 -23.05 -3.13
CA ALA A 191 -11.44 -23.47 -1.80
C ALA A 191 -11.61 -24.99 -1.71
N GLY A 192 -11.77 -25.51 -0.50
CA GLY A 192 -11.99 -26.94 -0.26
C GLY A 192 -10.79 -27.64 0.36
N ASN A 193 -10.94 -28.95 0.53
CA ASN A 193 -9.95 -29.80 1.19
C ASN A 193 -8.61 -29.84 0.45
N LYS A 194 -7.55 -29.42 1.13
CA LYS A 194 -6.16 -29.55 0.73
C LYS A 194 -5.47 -30.56 1.62
N THR A 195 -4.58 -31.37 1.04
CA THR A 195 -3.84 -32.40 1.78
C THR A 195 -2.35 -32.17 1.60
N GLY A 196 -1.62 -32.16 2.70
CA GLY A 196 -0.16 -32.04 2.67
C GLY A 196 0.47 -32.72 3.88
N LYS A 197 1.80 -32.71 3.97
CA LYS A 197 2.53 -33.43 5.01
C LYS A 197 3.42 -32.46 5.77
N TRP A 198 3.33 -32.49 7.09
CA TRP A 198 4.24 -31.74 7.96
C TRP A 198 5.71 -32.12 7.76
N LYS A 199 5.98 -33.35 7.29
CA LYS A 199 7.33 -33.81 6.92
C LYS A 199 7.93 -33.03 5.75
N ASP A 200 7.11 -32.48 4.85
CA ASP A 200 7.60 -31.77 3.67
C ASP A 200 8.13 -30.37 4.05
N ILE A 201 7.70 -29.84 5.21
CA ILE A 201 8.07 -28.50 5.69
C ILE A 201 8.85 -28.51 7.01
N GLY A 202 9.18 -29.69 7.53
CA GLY A 202 9.88 -29.84 8.81
C GLY A 202 10.16 -31.30 9.16
N THR A 203 10.36 -31.58 10.45
CA THR A 203 10.84 -32.89 10.92
C THR A 203 9.73 -33.84 11.40
N SER A 204 8.47 -33.42 11.30
CA SER A 204 7.33 -34.21 11.79
C SER A 204 7.18 -35.52 11.01
N THR A 205 6.84 -36.60 11.73
CA THR A 205 6.56 -37.92 11.15
C THR A 205 5.07 -38.24 11.14
N GLN A 206 4.21 -37.27 11.44
CA GLN A 206 2.76 -37.45 11.40
C GLN A 206 2.30 -37.76 9.97
N PRO A 207 1.16 -38.48 9.80
CA PRO A 207 0.60 -38.75 8.49
C PRO A 207 0.20 -37.46 7.76
N ALA A 208 -0.19 -37.61 6.49
CA ALA A 208 -0.75 -36.50 5.74
C ALA A 208 -1.95 -35.89 6.48
N TYR A 209 -2.01 -34.57 6.46
CA TYR A 209 -3.01 -33.75 7.13
C TYR A 209 -3.87 -33.08 6.08
N THR A 210 -5.19 -33.12 6.28
CA THR A 210 -6.17 -32.54 5.35
C THR A 210 -6.93 -31.43 6.06
N THR A 211 -7.03 -30.28 5.39
CA THR A 211 -7.68 -29.08 5.92
C THR A 211 -8.50 -28.42 4.83
N ASP A 212 -9.67 -27.91 5.20
CA ASP A 212 -10.47 -27.09 4.30
C ASP A 212 -9.88 -25.67 4.23
N MET A 213 -9.42 -25.27 3.05
CA MET A 213 -8.67 -24.04 2.82
C MET A 213 -9.44 -23.11 1.90
N PHE A 214 -9.25 -21.81 2.06
CA PHE A 214 -9.70 -20.75 1.16
C PHE A 214 -8.48 -19.99 0.66
N ALA A 215 -8.38 -19.77 -0.65
CA ALA A 215 -7.39 -18.93 -1.28
C ALA A 215 -8.04 -18.07 -2.37
N ALA A 216 -7.73 -16.78 -2.38
CA ALA A 216 -8.22 -15.86 -3.41
C ALA A 216 -7.10 -14.95 -3.88
N SER A 217 -7.00 -14.74 -5.19
CA SER A 217 -5.90 -13.99 -5.80
C SER A 217 -6.40 -13.17 -6.99
N ILE A 218 -5.93 -11.93 -7.09
CA ILE A 218 -6.12 -11.13 -8.30
C ILE A 218 -5.20 -11.67 -9.39
N ILE A 219 -5.77 -11.95 -10.56
CA ILE A 219 -5.05 -12.36 -11.77
C ILE A 219 -4.61 -11.11 -12.52
N HIS A 220 -3.31 -10.90 -12.67
CA HIS A 220 -2.78 -9.79 -13.48
C HIS A 220 -2.96 -10.08 -14.97
N ASP A 221 -3.19 -9.03 -15.76
CA ASP A 221 -3.22 -9.17 -17.21
C ASP A 221 -1.79 -9.31 -17.75
N THR A 222 -1.45 -10.46 -18.32
CA THR A 222 -0.12 -10.69 -18.88
C THR A 222 0.20 -9.79 -20.07
N SER A 223 -0.82 -9.22 -20.74
CA SER A 223 -0.62 -8.28 -21.85
C SER A 223 -0.35 -6.85 -21.38
N ASP A 224 -0.73 -6.52 -20.15
CA ASP A 224 -0.51 -5.21 -19.52
C ASP A 224 -0.17 -5.39 -18.03
N LEU A 225 0.93 -6.09 -17.78
CA LEU A 225 1.34 -6.44 -16.41
C LEU A 225 1.64 -5.20 -15.56
N GLY A 226 2.05 -4.10 -16.20
CA GLY A 226 2.35 -2.84 -15.53
C GLY A 226 1.11 -2.05 -15.09
N ALA A 227 -0.09 -2.47 -15.47
CA ALA A 227 -1.34 -1.83 -15.07
C ALA A 227 -1.44 -1.72 -13.54
N PRO A 228 -1.64 -0.51 -12.98
CA PRO A 228 -1.80 -0.35 -11.54
C PRO A 228 -3.03 -1.10 -11.03
N ILE A 229 -2.87 -1.75 -9.87
CA ILE A 229 -3.95 -2.46 -9.17
C ILE A 229 -4.23 -1.79 -7.84
N GLU A 230 -5.50 -1.66 -7.50
CA GLU A 230 -5.99 -1.19 -6.22
C GLU A 230 -7.09 -2.11 -5.67
N TYR A 231 -7.13 -2.21 -4.34
CA TYR A 231 -8.22 -2.86 -3.61
C TYR A 231 -8.28 -2.37 -2.17
N SER A 232 -9.48 -2.41 -1.59
CA SER A 232 -9.71 -2.12 -0.17
C SER A 232 -10.06 -3.40 0.57
N ILE A 233 -9.60 -3.51 1.82
CA ILE A 233 -9.86 -4.64 2.70
C ILE A 233 -10.70 -4.14 3.89
N PHE A 234 -11.71 -4.91 4.23
CA PHE A 234 -12.64 -4.67 5.33
C PHE A 234 -12.60 -5.86 6.30
N PRO A 235 -11.63 -5.87 7.22
CA PRO A 235 -11.53 -6.86 8.28
C PRO A 235 -12.70 -6.77 9.26
N ALA A 236 -12.87 -7.85 10.04
CA ALA A 236 -13.86 -8.00 11.10
C ALA A 236 -15.29 -7.62 10.67
N THR A 237 -15.74 -8.10 9.51
CA THR A 237 -17.12 -7.94 9.04
C THR A 237 -17.90 -9.23 9.25
N GLY A 238 -18.75 -9.31 10.28
CA GLY A 238 -19.38 -10.56 10.73
C GLY A 238 -20.27 -11.27 9.70
N SER A 239 -20.82 -10.52 8.74
CA SER A 239 -21.57 -11.06 7.60
C SER A 239 -21.28 -10.30 6.30
N ASN A 240 -21.74 -10.84 5.16
CA ASN A 240 -21.66 -10.16 3.86
C ASN A 240 -22.49 -8.86 3.86
N GLU A 241 -23.64 -8.81 4.54
CA GLU A 241 -24.45 -7.59 4.67
C GLU A 241 -23.75 -6.51 5.50
N GLU A 242 -23.10 -6.91 6.60
CA GLU A 242 -22.31 -6.00 7.43
C GLU A 242 -21.14 -5.42 6.63
N PHE A 243 -20.46 -6.27 5.86
CA PHE A 243 -19.42 -5.85 4.93
C PHE A 243 -19.93 -4.83 3.91
N LYS A 244 -21.04 -5.11 3.23
CA LYS A 244 -21.63 -4.18 2.24
C LYS A 244 -21.97 -2.82 2.88
N THR A 245 -22.54 -2.85 4.08
CA THR A 245 -22.89 -1.64 4.85
C THR A 245 -21.65 -0.83 5.24
N LYS A 246 -20.59 -1.51 5.70
CA LYS A 246 -19.31 -0.86 6.05
C LYS A 246 -18.63 -0.29 4.80
N ALA A 247 -18.61 -1.05 3.70
CA ALA A 247 -18.01 -0.63 2.43
C ALA A 247 -18.69 0.62 1.85
N SER A 248 -20.03 0.73 1.95
CA SER A 248 -20.76 1.92 1.49
C SER A 248 -20.49 3.18 2.34
N ASN A 249 -20.17 3.00 3.62
CA ASN A 249 -19.96 4.12 4.55
C ASN A 249 -18.49 4.56 4.65
N SER A 250 -17.54 3.66 4.39
CA SER A 250 -16.10 3.88 4.61
C SER A 250 -15.29 3.69 3.33
N THR A 251 -15.74 4.30 2.24
CA THR A 251 -15.06 4.21 0.94
C THR A 251 -13.77 5.04 0.93
N VAL A 252 -12.63 4.35 0.96
CA VAL A 252 -11.30 4.93 0.69
C VAL A 252 -11.17 5.28 -0.78
N LYS A 253 -10.45 6.35 -1.10
CA LYS A 253 -10.23 6.79 -2.49
C LYS A 253 -8.75 6.82 -2.83
N THR A 254 -8.39 6.18 -3.93
CA THR A 254 -7.08 6.38 -4.56
C THR A 254 -7.01 7.77 -5.17
N ILE A 255 -5.95 8.49 -4.84
CA ILE A 255 -5.63 9.77 -5.47
C ILE A 255 -4.82 9.51 -6.75
N VAL A 256 -3.81 8.65 -6.65
CA VAL A 256 -2.90 8.29 -7.72
C VAL A 256 -2.18 6.98 -7.37
N ASN A 257 -1.89 6.17 -8.39
CA ASN A 257 -1.09 4.96 -8.25
C ASN A 257 -0.21 4.78 -9.49
N ASP A 258 0.98 5.38 -9.47
CA ASP A 258 1.92 5.35 -10.58
C ASP A 258 3.38 5.16 -10.11
N GLU A 259 4.31 5.17 -11.06
CA GLU A 259 5.74 4.99 -10.82
C GLU A 259 6.39 6.07 -9.94
N VAL A 260 5.74 7.22 -9.75
CA VAL A 260 6.22 8.34 -8.93
C VAL A 260 5.61 8.27 -7.53
N VAL A 261 4.32 7.99 -7.42
CA VAL A 261 3.59 8.01 -6.14
C VAL A 261 2.39 7.05 -6.11
N SER A 262 2.22 6.38 -4.99
CA SER A 262 0.97 5.71 -4.61
C SER A 262 0.36 6.46 -3.43
N ALA A 263 -0.82 7.04 -3.62
CA ALA A 263 -1.48 7.84 -2.58
C ALA A 263 -2.98 7.56 -2.53
N ALA A 264 -3.49 7.52 -1.30
CA ALA A 264 -4.90 7.30 -1.00
C ALA A 264 -5.36 8.25 0.11
N ILE A 265 -6.67 8.51 0.16
CA ILE A 265 -7.31 9.35 1.18
C ILE A 265 -8.46 8.59 1.83
N ASP A 266 -8.62 8.80 3.13
CA ASP A 266 -9.70 8.20 3.91
C ASP A 266 -11.09 8.67 3.44
N SER A 267 -12.12 7.97 3.89
CA SER A 267 -13.51 8.24 3.49
C SER A 267 -13.98 9.65 3.88
N LYS A 268 -13.42 10.20 4.96
CA LYS A 268 -13.77 11.53 5.50
C LYS A 268 -12.99 12.66 4.82
N GLY A 269 -11.94 12.36 4.06
CA GLY A 269 -11.12 13.35 3.37
C GLY A 269 -10.16 14.12 4.29
N GLY A 270 -10.00 13.67 5.55
CA GLY A 270 -9.20 14.33 6.57
C GLY A 270 -7.80 13.74 6.71
N VAL A 271 -7.56 12.54 6.16
CA VAL A 271 -6.27 11.86 6.24
C VAL A 271 -5.87 11.30 4.89
N MET A 272 -4.73 11.74 4.37
CA MET A 272 -4.10 11.13 3.21
C MET A 272 -2.83 10.38 3.61
N GLY A 273 -2.57 9.26 2.94
CA GLY A 273 -1.28 8.58 2.96
C GLY A 273 -0.64 8.63 1.58
N ALA A 274 0.69 8.65 1.52
CA ALA A 274 1.42 8.54 0.26
C ALA A 274 2.74 7.79 0.42
N ALA A 275 3.09 6.99 -0.58
CA ALA A 275 4.41 6.43 -0.81
C ALA A 275 4.99 7.06 -2.07
N PHE A 276 6.01 7.88 -1.93
CA PHE A 276 6.76 8.45 -3.05
C PHE A 276 7.92 7.52 -3.39
N TRP A 277 7.94 7.06 -4.64
CA TRP A 277 8.85 6.02 -5.11
C TRP A 277 10.13 6.55 -5.74
N ALA A 278 10.05 7.70 -6.41
CA ALA A 278 11.15 8.25 -7.19
C ALA A 278 12.22 8.92 -6.32
N GLU A 279 13.50 8.67 -6.61
CA GLU A 279 14.63 9.20 -5.83
C GLU A 279 14.67 10.73 -5.79
N GLY A 280 14.25 11.40 -6.88
CA GLY A 280 14.11 12.85 -6.96
C GLY A 280 12.82 13.41 -6.37
N GLY A 281 12.04 12.56 -5.69
CA GLY A 281 10.74 12.90 -5.15
C GLY A 281 9.67 13.04 -6.21
N GLY A 282 8.65 13.84 -5.93
CA GLY A 282 7.50 13.95 -6.80
C GLY A 282 6.42 14.85 -6.23
N SER A 283 5.24 14.81 -6.85
CA SER A 283 4.11 15.58 -6.36
C SER A 283 2.79 14.85 -6.56
N VAL A 284 1.87 15.07 -5.63
CA VAL A 284 0.50 14.57 -5.72
C VAL A 284 -0.49 15.70 -5.46
N ARG A 285 -1.44 15.87 -6.37
CA ARG A 285 -2.54 16.83 -6.24
C ARG A 285 -3.62 16.21 -5.36
N VAL A 286 -4.08 16.93 -4.34
CA VAL A 286 -5.06 16.43 -3.35
C VAL A 286 -6.27 17.35 -3.31
N PRO A 287 -7.18 17.28 -4.30
CA PRO A 287 -8.32 18.19 -4.39
C PRO A 287 -9.18 18.23 -3.12
N THR A 288 -9.40 17.09 -2.49
CA THR A 288 -10.19 16.96 -1.26
C THR A 288 -9.59 17.75 -0.09
N MET A 289 -8.27 17.87 -0.02
CA MET A 289 -7.57 18.64 1.01
C MET A 289 -7.18 20.06 0.53
N GLY A 290 -7.38 20.40 -0.74
CA GLY A 290 -7.16 21.75 -1.25
C GLY A 290 -5.70 22.14 -1.52
N PHE A 291 -4.76 21.18 -1.55
CA PHE A 291 -3.35 21.43 -1.85
C PHE A 291 -2.71 20.36 -2.76
N THR A 292 -1.53 20.67 -3.29
CA THR A 292 -0.59 19.71 -3.88
C THR A 292 0.53 19.49 -2.88
N VAL A 293 0.90 18.23 -2.66
CA VAL A 293 2.07 17.86 -1.85
C VAL A 293 3.24 17.67 -2.80
N HIS A 294 4.38 18.29 -2.50
CA HIS A 294 5.64 18.04 -3.17
C HIS A 294 6.66 17.54 -2.16
N VAL A 295 7.46 16.56 -2.57
CA VAL A 295 8.61 16.07 -1.81
C VAL A 295 9.82 15.99 -2.73
N ASP A 296 11.01 16.14 -2.16
CA ASP A 296 12.28 16.15 -2.89
C ASP A 296 12.98 14.78 -2.94
N ARG A 297 12.38 13.74 -2.36
CA ARG A 297 12.90 12.37 -2.39
C ARG A 297 11.85 11.30 -2.11
N ALA A 298 12.26 10.05 -2.32
CA ALA A 298 11.48 8.86 -2.00
C ALA A 298 11.27 8.73 -0.49
N ILE A 299 10.02 8.80 -0.03
CA ILE A 299 9.60 8.75 1.38
C ILE A 299 8.21 8.15 1.48
N VAL A 300 7.79 7.80 2.69
CA VAL A 300 6.38 7.58 3.03
C VAL A 300 5.91 8.71 3.93
N LEU A 301 4.68 9.19 3.71
CA LEU A 301 4.07 10.20 4.57
C LEU A 301 2.59 9.95 4.84
N ILE A 302 2.12 10.56 5.93
CA ILE A 302 0.71 10.76 6.26
C ILE A 302 0.51 12.26 6.48
N ILE A 303 -0.53 12.84 5.88
CA ILE A 303 -1.02 14.17 6.23
C ILE A 303 -2.40 14.03 6.86
N LYS A 304 -2.55 14.55 8.07
CA LYS A 304 -3.77 14.47 8.87
C LYS A 304 -4.21 15.87 9.28
N TYR A 305 -5.44 16.25 8.98
CA TYR A 305 -6.02 17.46 9.54
C TYR A 305 -6.30 17.29 11.03
N THR A 306 -5.97 18.31 11.81
CA THR A 306 -6.18 18.38 13.27
C THR A 306 -7.18 19.48 13.66
N GLY A 307 -7.59 20.31 12.71
CA GLY A 307 -8.62 21.34 12.82
C GLY A 307 -8.78 22.06 11.48
N GLU A 308 -9.69 23.03 11.38
CA GLU A 308 -10.02 23.72 10.12
C GLU A 308 -8.80 24.32 9.41
N GLN A 309 -7.84 24.86 10.17
CA GLN A 309 -6.66 25.56 9.63
C GLN A 309 -5.33 24.95 10.09
N SER A 310 -5.35 23.69 10.54
CA SER A 310 -4.14 23.04 11.07
C SER A 310 -4.10 21.56 10.75
N GLY A 311 -2.89 21.04 10.58
CA GLY A 311 -2.68 19.61 10.41
C GLY A 311 -1.28 19.20 10.81
N GLU A 312 -1.04 17.91 10.65
CA GLU A 312 0.23 17.26 10.94
C GLU A 312 0.70 16.49 9.71
N VAL A 313 2.00 16.55 9.46
CA VAL A 313 2.69 15.73 8.49
C VAL A 313 3.58 14.77 9.26
N TYR A 314 3.32 13.48 9.09
CA TYR A 314 4.14 12.38 9.59
C TYR A 314 4.93 11.83 8.41
N LEU A 315 6.22 11.59 8.59
CA LEU A 315 7.11 11.17 7.52
C LEU A 315 8.12 10.14 8.00
N ALA A 316 8.46 9.17 7.15
CA ALA A 316 9.62 8.30 7.34
C ALA A 316 10.34 8.07 6.01
N ASP A 317 11.63 7.72 6.07
CA ASP A 317 12.43 7.31 4.92
C ASP A 317 12.58 5.77 4.92
N PRO A 318 11.87 5.04 4.03
CA PRO A 318 11.93 3.58 3.96
C PRO A 318 13.31 3.03 3.56
N ALA A 319 14.19 3.85 2.97
CA ALA A 319 15.53 3.45 2.59
C ALA A 319 16.56 3.70 3.70
N HIS A 320 16.14 4.26 4.84
CA HIS A 320 17.02 4.66 5.95
C HIS A 320 18.05 5.71 5.49
N GLY A 321 17.65 6.58 4.56
CA GLY A 321 18.45 7.73 4.15
C GLY A 321 18.66 8.73 5.29
N THR A 322 19.56 9.68 5.05
CA THR A 322 19.93 10.73 6.02
C THR A 322 19.77 12.12 5.42
N GLY A 323 19.85 13.14 6.26
CA GLY A 323 19.74 14.54 5.86
C GLY A 323 18.33 15.10 6.05
N VAL A 324 18.05 16.21 5.34
CA VAL A 324 16.78 16.93 5.42
C VAL A 324 15.88 16.55 4.26
N VAL A 325 14.62 16.22 4.56
CA VAL A 325 13.56 16.06 3.55
C VAL A 325 12.76 17.36 3.49
N LYS A 326 12.48 17.87 2.29
CA LYS A 326 11.67 19.08 2.10
C LYS A 326 10.29 18.70 1.62
N VAL A 327 9.27 19.00 2.43
CA VAL A 327 7.87 18.85 2.06
C VAL A 327 7.29 20.24 1.79
N ARG A 328 6.70 20.41 0.61
CA ARG A 328 6.03 21.66 0.22
C ARG A 328 4.55 21.41 -0.03
N LEU A 329 3.69 22.08 0.73
CA LEU A 329 2.25 22.07 0.52
C LEU A 329 1.87 23.35 -0.23
N GLU A 330 1.34 23.19 -1.45
CA GLU A 330 0.96 24.28 -2.33
C GLU A 330 -0.55 24.32 -2.52
N LYS A 331 -1.18 25.44 -2.15
CA LYS A 331 -2.62 25.68 -2.31
C LYS A 331 -3.04 25.44 -3.76
N LEU A 332 -4.13 24.71 -3.95
CA LEU A 332 -4.76 24.63 -5.25
C LEU A 332 -5.43 25.96 -5.60
N VAL A 333 -4.97 26.58 -6.68
CA VAL A 333 -5.67 27.73 -7.26
C VAL A 333 -6.93 27.20 -7.94
N ALA A 334 -8.11 27.72 -7.54
CA ALA A 334 -9.35 27.45 -8.24
C ALA A 334 -9.17 27.87 -9.70
N GLY A 335 -9.28 26.91 -10.62
CA GLY A 335 -9.15 27.21 -12.05
C GLY A 335 -10.12 28.32 -12.40
N SER A 336 -9.59 29.48 -12.79
CA SER A 336 -10.42 30.52 -13.38
C SER A 336 -11.12 29.89 -14.56
N LYS A 337 -12.46 29.78 -14.50
CA LYS A 337 -13.26 29.59 -15.72
C LYS A 337 -12.87 30.74 -16.62
N HIS A 338 -11.93 30.53 -17.55
CA HIS A 338 -11.68 31.48 -18.61
C HIS A 338 -12.97 31.52 -19.42
N LYS A 339 -13.87 32.45 -19.06
CA LYS A 339 -14.77 33.04 -20.04
C LYS A 339 -13.84 33.50 -21.15
N ARG A 340 -13.83 32.77 -22.27
CA ARG A 340 -13.26 33.23 -23.54
C ARG A 340 -13.98 34.52 -23.89
N ARG A 341 -13.50 35.64 -23.35
CA ARG A 341 -13.89 36.96 -23.77
C ARG A 341 -12.97 37.28 -24.94
N ARG A 342 -13.45 36.91 -26.13
CA ARG A 342 -12.87 37.30 -27.41
C ARG A 342 -12.88 38.82 -27.44
N ASN A 343 -11.75 39.44 -27.12
CA ASN A 343 -11.53 40.87 -27.33
C ASN A 343 -10.37 41.00 -28.32
N ASP A 344 -10.75 41.09 -29.59
CA ASP A 344 -9.95 41.79 -30.58
C ASP A 344 -9.76 43.23 -30.10
N ARG A 345 -8.52 43.62 -29.83
CA ARG A 345 -8.01 44.98 -30.10
C ARG A 345 -6.51 45.07 -29.90
N ARG A 346 -5.81 45.17 -31.04
CA ARG A 346 -4.50 45.84 -31.20
C ARG A 346 -4.49 47.18 -30.46
N LEU A 347 -3.39 47.50 -29.78
CA LEU A 347 -2.69 48.79 -29.90
C LEU A 347 -1.31 48.74 -29.21
N LEU A 348 -0.35 49.41 -29.86
CA LEU A 348 1.07 49.57 -29.55
C LEU A 348 1.32 50.59 -28.44
N GLY A 349 2.48 50.54 -27.77
CA GLY A 349 3.14 51.74 -27.22
C GLY A 349 3.88 51.62 -25.88
N HIS A 350 5.21 51.55 -25.97
CA HIS A 350 6.28 52.19 -25.17
C HIS A 350 6.36 52.18 -23.62
N ALA A 351 7.54 51.71 -23.18
CA ALA A 351 8.53 52.32 -22.26
C ALA A 351 8.24 52.49 -20.75
N GLY A 352 9.01 51.71 -19.96
CA GLY A 352 10.00 52.23 -19.00
C GLY A 352 9.53 52.76 -17.65
N SER A 353 9.77 52.00 -16.58
CA SER A 353 10.23 52.58 -15.30
C SER A 353 10.86 51.51 -14.40
N GLU A 354 12.08 51.81 -13.94
CA GLU A 354 12.79 51.10 -12.88
C GLU A 354 12.16 51.42 -11.51
N LEU A 355 12.11 50.44 -10.61
CA LEU A 355 11.80 50.65 -9.20
C LEU A 355 12.79 49.88 -8.33
N HIS A 356 13.46 50.64 -7.46
CA HIS A 356 14.45 50.21 -6.48
C HIS A 356 13.94 49.11 -5.54
N VAL A 357 14.80 48.12 -5.28
CA VAL A 357 14.62 47.08 -4.26
C VAL A 357 15.33 47.52 -2.98
N GLY A 358 14.55 47.88 -1.97
CA GLY A 358 15.03 48.04 -0.60
C GLY A 358 15.08 46.68 0.11
N ALA A 359 16.25 46.34 0.65
CA ALA A 359 16.45 45.12 1.44
C ALA A 359 15.63 45.14 2.74
N ARG A 360 14.91 44.05 3.01
CA ARG A 360 14.32 43.76 4.34
C ARG A 360 14.79 42.39 4.82
N HIS A 361 15.31 42.40 6.04
CA HIS A 361 15.73 41.24 6.82
C HIS A 361 14.58 40.22 6.98
N TYR A 362 14.91 38.95 6.77
CA TYR A 362 14.03 37.78 6.92
C TYR A 362 13.96 37.33 8.38
N ASN A 363 12.74 37.24 8.93
CA ASN A 363 12.43 36.37 10.07
C ASN A 363 11.77 35.09 9.53
N ASP A 364 12.16 33.97 10.10
CA ASP A 364 11.95 32.60 9.63
C ASP A 364 10.55 32.07 9.99
N SER A 365 9.62 32.19 9.03
CA SER A 365 8.45 31.31 8.79
C SER A 365 7.72 31.87 7.56
N GLY A 366 8.25 31.61 6.37
CA GLY A 366 7.76 32.22 5.13
C GLY A 366 6.47 31.57 4.60
N THR A 367 5.31 32.03 5.06
CA THR A 367 4.04 31.86 4.33
C THR A 367 4.03 32.82 3.13
N THR A 368 4.70 32.46 2.05
CA THR A 368 4.49 33.12 0.75
C THR A 368 3.17 32.64 0.17
N ASN A 369 2.19 33.54 -0.02
CA ASN A 369 0.88 33.35 -0.67
C ASN A 369 0.58 31.91 -1.16
N GLY A 370 -0.01 31.08 -0.29
CA GLY A 370 -0.49 29.75 -0.67
C GLY A 370 0.54 28.62 -0.61
N VAL A 371 1.75 28.83 -0.09
CA VAL A 371 2.79 27.80 0.05
C VAL A 371 3.21 27.64 1.51
N ILE A 372 3.32 26.39 1.96
CA ILE A 372 3.89 25.99 3.25
C ILE A 372 5.10 25.10 2.97
N LEU A 373 6.23 25.40 3.60
CA LEU A 373 7.44 24.58 3.57
C LEU A 373 7.64 23.92 4.93
N VAL A 374 7.86 22.61 4.93
CA VAL A 374 8.07 21.80 6.13
C VAL A 374 9.30 20.92 5.91
N ASP A 375 10.39 21.29 6.57
CA ASP A 375 11.66 20.56 6.48
C ASP A 375 11.76 19.52 7.61
N PHE A 376 12.20 18.29 7.32
CA PHE A 376 12.32 17.21 8.30
C PHE A 376 13.77 16.71 8.38
N GLU A 377 14.38 16.78 9.57
CA GLU A 377 15.64 16.10 9.83
C GLU A 377 15.38 14.61 10.05
N LEU A 378 15.96 13.76 9.20
CA LEU A 378 15.79 12.32 9.31
C LEU A 378 16.58 11.75 10.50
N PRO A 379 15.99 10.82 11.28
CA PRO A 379 16.70 10.13 12.33
C PRO A 379 17.91 9.35 11.78
N ILE A 380 18.98 9.28 12.57
CA ILE A 380 20.23 8.60 12.19
C ILE A 380 20.58 7.47 13.16
N GLY A 381 21.57 6.65 12.79
CA GLY A 381 22.07 5.55 13.62
C GLY A 381 20.99 4.50 13.88
N GLY A 382 20.86 4.06 15.14
CA GLY A 382 19.88 3.04 15.53
C GLY A 382 18.41 3.45 15.34
N MET A 383 18.14 4.74 15.08
CA MET A 383 16.80 5.26 14.84
C MET A 383 16.48 5.45 13.34
N ALA A 384 17.43 5.18 12.44
CA ALA A 384 17.22 5.38 11.01
C ALA A 384 15.98 4.62 10.50
N GLY A 385 15.15 5.30 9.70
CA GLY A 385 13.84 4.80 9.25
C GLY A 385 12.67 5.06 10.20
N SER A 386 12.90 5.63 11.40
CA SER A 386 11.81 6.01 12.31
C SER A 386 11.01 7.20 11.78
N GLY A 387 9.72 7.23 12.12
CA GLY A 387 8.83 8.34 11.78
C GLY A 387 9.16 9.63 12.52
N VAL A 388 8.99 10.76 11.85
CA VAL A 388 9.09 12.12 12.38
C VAL A 388 7.81 12.90 12.06
N THR A 389 7.44 13.85 12.93
CA THR A 389 6.18 14.59 12.80
C THR A 389 6.42 16.09 12.93
N LYS A 390 5.73 16.87 12.09
CA LYS A 390 5.64 18.33 12.23
C LYS A 390 4.21 18.81 12.01
N LYS A 391 3.85 19.87 12.73
CA LYS A 391 2.58 20.58 12.57
C LYS A 391 2.71 21.64 11.49
N PHE A 392 1.60 21.94 10.83
CA PHE A 392 1.47 23.09 9.94
C PHE A 392 0.16 23.83 10.21
N THR A 393 0.18 25.12 9.89
CA THR A 393 -1.00 25.99 9.89
C THR A 393 -1.22 26.53 8.48
N CYS A 394 -2.48 26.73 8.11
CA CYS A 394 -2.86 26.96 6.73
C CYS A 394 -4.13 27.81 6.67
N ASP A 395 -3.99 29.08 6.32
CA ASP A 395 -5.10 30.05 6.28
C ASP A 395 -6.14 29.75 5.17
N TRP A 396 -5.87 28.75 4.35
CA TRP A 396 -6.69 28.32 3.22
C TRP A 396 -7.16 26.87 3.32
N CYS A 397 -6.87 26.20 4.43
CA CYS A 397 -7.44 24.90 4.73
C CYS A 397 -8.87 25.13 5.23
N HIS A 398 -9.81 24.31 4.77
CA HIS A 398 -11.23 24.41 5.06
C HIS A 398 -11.76 23.04 5.46
#